data_AF-A0A660TMC7-F1
#
_entry.id   AF-A0A660TMC7-F1
#
_cell.length_a   1.000
_cell.length_b   1.000
_cell.length_c   1.000
_cell.angle_alpha   90.00
_cell.angle_beta   90.00
_cell.angle_gamma   90.00
#
_symmetry.space_group_name_H-M   'P 1'
#
loop_
_entity.id
_entity.type
_entity.pdbx_description
1 polymer ?
#
loop_
_entity_poly.entity_id
_entity_poly.type
_entity_poly.pdbx_seq_one_letter_code
_entity_poly.pdbx_strand_id
1 'polypeptide(L)' 'MKYRTLGKTELKVSSISFGTLPLPALKREEAKKVLNEALNRGINFIDTARWIM' A
#
# COMPACT_ATOMS: atom_id res chain seq x y z
N MET A 1 13.64 2.77 3.60
CA MET A 1 12.74 1.63 3.80
C MET A 1 13.55 0.33 3.93
N LYS A 2 13.14 -0.62 4.79
CA LYS A 2 13.68 -2.00 4.80
C LYS A 2 12.80 -2.88 3.91
N TYR A 3 13.40 -3.76 3.12
CA TYR A 3 12.69 -4.69 2.22
C TYR A 3 12.94 -6.14 2.61
N ARG A 4 11.96 -7.01 2.33
CA ARG A 4 12.01 -8.46 2.57
C ARG A 4 11.50 -9.21 1.33
N THR A 5 11.93 -10.44 1.16
CA THR A 5 11.36 -11.33 0.13
C THR A 5 9.97 -11.77 0.56
N LEU A 6 8.98 -11.66 -0.31
CA LEU A 6 7.60 -12.07 -0.02
C LEU A 6 7.45 -13.59 -0.16
N GLY A 7 7.50 -14.32 0.95
CA GLY A 7 7.30 -15.78 0.96
C GLY A 7 8.30 -16.51 0.04
N LYS A 8 7.79 -17.42 -0.80
CA LYS A 8 8.55 -18.15 -1.83
C LYS A 8 8.56 -17.43 -3.19
N THR A 9 8.15 -16.17 -3.24
CA THR A 9 8.22 -15.36 -4.45
C THR A 9 9.58 -14.67 -4.54
N GLU A 10 9.94 -14.17 -5.72
CA GLU A 10 11.14 -13.34 -5.90
C GLU A 10 10.87 -11.84 -5.69
N LEU A 11 9.68 -11.47 -5.17
CA LEU A 11 9.31 -10.08 -4.96
C LEU A 11 9.96 -9.52 -3.68
N LYS A 12 10.60 -8.34 -3.81
CA LYS A 12 11.08 -7.56 -2.68
C LYS A 12 10.03 -6.52 -2.27
N VAL A 13 9.44 -6.70 -1.10
CA VAL A 13 8.38 -5.84 -0.56
C VAL A 13 8.86 -5.09 0.68
N SER A 14 8.31 -3.91 0.93
CA SER A 14 8.58 -3.13 2.15
C SER A 14 8.21 -3.96 3.38
N SER A 15 8.98 -3.83 4.46
CA SER A 15 8.75 -4.58 5.70
C SER A 15 7.44 -4.23 6.42
N ILE A 16 6.79 -3.15 5.97
CA ILE A 16 5.45 -2.73 6.38
C ILE A 16 4.58 -2.58 5.12
N SER A 17 3.28 -2.87 5.24
CA SER A 17 2.30 -2.64 4.17
C SER A 17 1.46 -1.38 4.43
N PHE A 18 0.92 -0.80 3.37
CA PHE A 18 -0.07 0.28 3.44
C PHE A 18 -1.48 -0.30 3.24
N GLY A 19 -2.32 -0.24 4.28
CA GLY A 19 -3.71 -0.70 4.20
C GLY A 19 -4.64 0.34 3.60
N THR A 20 -5.49 -0.06 2.65
CA THR A 20 -6.34 0.87 1.90
C THR A 20 -7.77 1.01 2.43
N LEU A 21 -8.15 0.31 3.50
CA LEU A 21 -9.53 0.31 4.02
C LEU A 21 -10.13 1.73 4.23
N PRO A 22 -9.37 2.75 4.70
CA PRO A 22 -9.90 4.11 4.86
C PRO A 22 -9.97 4.92 3.56
N LEU A 23 -9.26 4.53 2.49
CA LEU A 23 -9.17 5.33 1.25
C LEU A 23 -10.54 5.62 0.59
N PRO A 24 -11.53 4.70 0.57
CA PRO A 24 -12.84 4.98 0.01
C PRO A 24 -13.61 6.13 0.69
N ALA A 25 -13.25 6.49 1.94
CA ALA A 25 -13.86 7.63 2.64
C ALA A 25 -13.28 8.99 2.21
N LEU A 26 -12.18 9.00 1.45
CA LEU A 26 -11.51 10.21 0.99
C LEU A 26 -11.95 10.61 -0.42
N LYS A 27 -11.76 11.89 -0.77
CA LYS A 27 -11.85 12.28 -2.19
C LYS A 27 -10.72 11.62 -2.96
N ARG A 28 -10.96 11.29 -4.24
CA ARG A 28 -9.98 10.62 -5.11
C ARG A 28 -8.60 11.28 -5.12
N GLU A 29 -8.56 12.62 -5.15
CA GLU A 29 -7.29 13.36 -5.16
C GLU A 29 -6.55 13.32 -3.81
N GLU A 30 -7.28 13.21 -2.69
CA GLU A 30 -6.67 13.02 -1.37
C GLU A 30 -6.13 11.60 -1.21
N ALA A 31 -6.89 10.59 -1.64
CA ALA A 31 -6.45 9.20 -1.66
C ALA A 31 -5.17 9.02 -2.50
N LYS A 32 -5.10 9.67 -3.67
CA LYS A 32 -3.88 9.72 -4.49
C LYS A 32 -2.70 10.34 -3.74
N LYS A 33 -2.90 11.49 -3.09
CA LYS A 33 -1.82 12.16 -2.32
C LYS A 33 -1.26 11.25 -1.23
N VAL A 34 -2.13 10.61 -0.46
CA VAL A 34 -1.73 9.69 0.61
C VAL A 34 -0.98 8.48 0.06
N LEU A 35 -1.48 7.87 -1.03
CA LEU A 35 -0.83 6.72 -1.66
C LEU A 35 0.55 7.09 -2.26
N ASN A 36 0.65 8.25 -2.91
CA ASN A 36 1.92 8.75 -3.43
C ASN A 36 2.91 9.07 -2.30
N GLU A 37 2.44 9.58 -1.17
CA GLU A 37 3.32 9.81 -0.02
C GLU A 37 3.84 8.50 0.59
N ALA A 38 3.01 7.45 0.64
CA ALA A 38 3.47 6.11 1.01
C ALA A 38 4.57 5.60 0.05
N LEU A 39 4.39 5.80 -1.25
CA LEU A 39 5.38 5.45 -2.27
C LEU A 39 6.68 6.26 -2.12
N ASN A 40 6.58 7.58 -1.89
CA ASN A 40 7.75 8.46 -1.67
C ASN A 40 8.58 8.01 -0.46
N ARG A 41 7.94 7.42 0.56
CA ARG A 41 8.60 6.83 1.73
C ARG A 41 9.18 5.43 1.48
N GLY A 42 8.97 4.89 0.28
CA GLY A 42 9.45 3.59 -0.17
C GLY A 42 8.52 2.42 0.18
N ILE A 43 7.25 2.66 0.53
CA ILE A 43 6.28 1.58 0.74
C ILE A 43 5.80 1.10 -0.63
N ASN A 44 6.12 -0.15 -0.99
CA ASN A 44 5.70 -0.77 -2.24
C ASN A 44 4.74 -1.95 -2.03
N PHE A 45 4.40 -2.27 -0.78
CA PHE A 45 3.44 -3.32 -0.44
C PHE A 45 2.11 -2.71 -0.03
N ILE A 46 1.09 -2.89 -0.86
CA ILE A 46 -0.24 -2.29 -0.66
C ILE A 46 -1.23 -3.42 -0.33
N ASP A 47 -1.89 -3.30 0.83
CA ASP A 47 -2.92 -4.22 1.27
C ASP A 47 -4.30 -3.65 0.93
N THR A 48 -5.03 -4.36 0.08
CA THR A 48 -6.32 -3.94 -0.45
C THR A 48 -7.23 -5.13 -0.65
N ALA A 49 -8.54 -4.88 -0.64
CA ALA A 49 -9.56 -5.89 -0.88
C ALA A 49 -10.69 -5.28 -1.69
N ARG A 50 -11.38 -6.13 -2.46
CA ARG A 50 -12.68 -5.74 -3.01
C ARG A 50 -13.66 -5.66 -1.85
N TRP A 51 -14.38 -4.54 -1.77
CA TRP A 51 -15.54 -4.44 -0.90
C TRP A 51 -16.61 -5.40 -1.44
N ILE A 52 -16.96 -6.42 -0.66
CA ILE A 52 -18.08 -7.31 -0.94
C ILE A 52 -19.23 -6.85 -0.06
N MET A 53 -20.30 -6.39 -0.70
CA MET A 53 -21.65 -6.33 -0.14
C MET A 53 -22.42 -7.55 -0.61
#